data_AF-A0A2U7P134-F1
#
_entry.id   AF-A0A2U7P134-F1
#
_cell.length_a   1.000
_cell.length_b   1.000
_cell.length_c   1.000
_cell.angle_alpha   90.00
_cell.angle_beta   90.00
_cell.angle_gamma   90.00
#
_symmetry.space_group_name_H-M   'P 1'
#
loop_
_entity.id
_entity.type
_entity.pdbx_description
1 polymer ?
#
loop_
_entity_poly.entity_id
_entity_poly.type
_entity_poly.pdbx_seq_one_letter_code
_entity_poly.pdbx_strand_id
1 'polypeptide(L)'
;MKRSFYKAFTLIEVIVVLTIIGLLSIVSYITYSSYSRSAKDTVLMQDITIISDVIGAEIINNKIDLYAPDGAITEVERENRKWEQGNFGERNYTKFTNLLTLPVSPFDGNKYTYLVSKDKKFFIIEGTLSNGEVYSKSNLDTSILAKEEEKKEPEKKKDCGTWRIYYGNTCVSPGNITFYYSGIKDGDTIEIPFKGKTNVVEINWGDDGINNCPTTTKGSVSCTYKNASKGNYSIQVKGIMTGLGKKGTSSIDKLKSATFYNNISMEDFSYAFYGAVNLSAVSFLPGVGNTETSRVKNMEYMFSGVNNFYSWNRLTTWDVSRVENMRGMFENSNFNSPIGQWDVSNVRDMSYMFSNARNFNQDINQWGSKTKKVTNMSYMFRGATNFDKSLNDWDVSNVKYMSYMFAGASNFNGDISKWDVSNVQYTNEMFASTDKFNGDISKWNVSKVESMKGMFAGTKVFNRDISNWNISKVVSMESMFSWAKVFDQPIGKWDVSRVATINHMFDSANGFNQDLSSWKVNGSCFKSFVNHFEKPGRIFPLNKRPRNPECQQRCFDGQC
;
A
#
# COMPACT_ATOMS: atom_id res chain seq x y z
N MET A 1 -9.93 -73.18 33.61
CA MET A 1 -10.27 -71.74 33.54
C MET A 1 -9.35 -70.89 32.65
N LYS A 2 -8.07 -71.23 32.40
CA LYS A 2 -7.16 -70.39 31.57
C LYS A 2 -7.39 -70.39 30.04
N ARG A 3 -8.18 -71.33 29.49
CA ARG A 3 -8.41 -71.45 28.03
C ARG A 3 -9.57 -70.60 27.49
N SER A 4 -10.44 -70.07 28.35
CA SER A 4 -11.58 -69.21 27.97
C SER A 4 -11.19 -67.74 27.84
N PHE A 5 -10.26 -67.27 28.68
CA PHE A 5 -9.81 -65.86 28.70
C PHE A 5 -9.06 -65.44 27.42
N TYR A 6 -8.28 -66.34 26.81
CA TYR A 6 -7.53 -66.04 25.57
C TYR A 6 -8.42 -65.89 24.31
N LYS A 7 -9.61 -66.49 24.29
CA LYS A 7 -10.57 -66.34 23.17
C LYS A 7 -11.40 -65.06 23.26
N ALA A 8 -11.66 -64.56 24.47
CA ALA A 8 -12.37 -63.29 24.67
C ALA A 8 -11.48 -62.08 24.36
N PHE A 9 -10.18 -62.16 24.68
CA PHE A 9 -9.22 -61.08 24.43
C PHE A 9 -9.04 -60.82 22.92
N THR A 10 -8.96 -61.89 22.12
CA THR A 10 -8.80 -61.80 20.67
C THR A 10 -10.05 -61.29 19.94
N LEU A 11 -11.26 -61.61 20.41
CA LEU A 11 -12.49 -61.15 19.78
C LEU A 11 -12.75 -59.66 20.05
N ILE A 12 -12.51 -59.20 21.28
CA ILE A 12 -12.68 -57.78 21.66
C ILE A 12 -11.69 -56.90 20.89
N GLU A 13 -10.42 -57.31 20.79
CA GLU A 13 -9.41 -56.60 20.00
C GLU A 13 -9.80 -56.50 18.52
N VAL A 14 -10.30 -57.58 17.92
CA VAL A 14 -10.77 -57.58 16.52
C VAL A 14 -11.97 -56.64 16.32
N ILE A 15 -12.93 -56.65 17.24
CA ILE A 15 -14.11 -55.76 17.16
C ILE A 15 -13.69 -54.28 17.29
N VAL A 16 -12.77 -53.98 18.21
CA VAL A 16 -12.24 -52.61 18.41
C VAL A 16 -11.46 -52.14 17.18
N VAL A 17 -10.61 -53.00 16.60
CA VAL A 17 -9.86 -52.67 15.38
C VAL A 17 -10.79 -52.44 14.19
N LEU A 18 -11.79 -53.30 13.98
CA LEU A 18 -12.75 -53.16 12.87
C LEU A 18 -13.62 -51.90 13.01
N THR A 19 -14.03 -51.54 14.24
CA THR A 19 -14.78 -50.30 14.49
C THR A 19 -13.92 -49.06 14.27
N ILE A 20 -12.65 -49.05 14.69
CA ILE A 20 -11.70 -47.97 14.42
C ILE A 20 -11.47 -47.81 12.91
N ILE A 21 -11.25 -48.90 12.17
CA ILE A 21 -11.06 -48.87 10.71
C ILE A 21 -12.32 -48.32 10.02
N GLY A 22 -13.51 -48.74 10.45
CA GLY A 22 -14.77 -48.23 9.94
C GLY A 22 -14.93 -46.71 10.15
N LEU A 23 -14.65 -46.23 11.37
CA LEU A 23 -14.70 -44.80 11.70
C LEU A 23 -13.68 -43.98 10.90
N LEU A 24 -12.44 -44.46 10.78
CA LEU A 24 -11.39 -43.80 9.99
C LEU A 24 -11.76 -43.73 8.50
N SER A 25 -12.40 -44.77 7.97
CA SER A 25 -12.86 -44.81 6.57
C SER A 25 -13.97 -43.78 6.33
N ILE A 26 -14.92 -43.65 7.27
CA ILE A 26 -16.00 -42.65 7.21
C ILE A 26 -15.43 -41.24 7.31
N VAL A 27 -14.52 -40.97 8.25
CA VAL A 27 -13.88 -39.65 8.40
C VAL A 27 -13.06 -39.29 7.16
N SER A 28 -12.32 -40.26 6.60
CA SER A 28 -11.54 -40.09 5.37
C SER A 28 -12.43 -39.78 4.17
N TYR A 29 -13.59 -40.45 4.06
CA TYR A 29 -14.58 -40.17 3.02
C TYR A 29 -15.21 -38.78 3.18
N ILE A 30 -15.58 -38.38 4.40
CA ILE A 30 -16.15 -37.05 4.68
C ILE A 30 -15.14 -35.96 4.34
N THR A 31 -13.88 -36.10 4.80
CA THR A 31 -12.81 -35.14 4.51
C THR A 31 -12.47 -35.06 3.03
N TYR A 32 -12.36 -36.20 2.32
CA TYR A 32 -12.15 -36.22 0.87
C TYR A 32 -13.32 -35.57 0.12
N SER A 33 -14.57 -35.85 0.50
CA SER A 33 -15.75 -35.26 -0.13
C SER A 33 -15.83 -33.74 0.09
N SER A 34 -15.46 -33.25 1.26
CA SER A 34 -15.38 -31.82 1.59
C SER A 34 -14.28 -31.13 0.78
N TYR A 35 -13.09 -31.75 0.71
CA TYR A 35 -11.97 -31.27 -0.11
C TYR A 35 -12.34 -31.20 -1.59
N SER A 36 -13.01 -32.24 -2.12
CA SER A 36 -13.49 -32.29 -3.50
C SER A 36 -14.52 -31.19 -3.79
N ARG A 37 -15.48 -30.93 -2.89
CA ARG A 37 -16.45 -29.84 -3.04
C ARG A 37 -15.78 -28.46 -3.08
N SER A 38 -14.86 -28.20 -2.15
CA SER A 38 -14.12 -26.94 -2.10
C SER A 38 -13.25 -26.70 -3.34
N ALA A 39 -12.64 -27.76 -3.89
CA ALA A 39 -11.91 -27.68 -5.15
C ALA A 39 -12.83 -27.33 -6.33
N LYS A 40 -14.01 -27.96 -6.40
CA LYS A 40 -15.03 -27.66 -7.43
C LYS A 40 -15.57 -26.23 -7.32
N ASP A 41 -15.82 -25.74 -6.10
CA ASP A 41 -16.22 -24.34 -5.87
C ASP A 41 -15.15 -23.36 -6.37
N THR A 42 -13.87 -23.68 -6.14
CA THR A 42 -12.74 -22.88 -6.61
C THR A 42 -12.69 -22.81 -8.13
N VAL A 43 -12.85 -23.95 -8.82
CA VAL A 43 -12.89 -24.01 -10.29
C VAL A 43 -14.08 -23.20 -10.82
N LEU A 44 -15.27 -23.35 -10.23
CA LEU A 44 -16.45 -22.58 -10.63
C LEU A 44 -16.23 -21.07 -10.54
N MET A 45 -15.65 -20.60 -9.43
CA MET A 45 -15.37 -19.17 -9.23
C MET A 45 -14.30 -18.64 -10.20
N GLN A 46 -13.29 -19.47 -10.50
CA GLN A 46 -12.25 -19.13 -11.47
C GLN A 46 -12.84 -19.01 -12.88
N ASP A 47 -13.65 -19.97 -13.30
CA ASP A 47 -14.29 -19.94 -14.61
C ASP A 47 -15.16 -18.69 -14.77
N ILE A 48 -16.04 -18.40 -13.81
CA ILE A 48 -16.90 -17.21 -13.85
C ILE A 48 -16.07 -15.91 -13.89
N THR A 49 -14.97 -15.85 -13.14
CA THR A 49 -14.08 -14.68 -13.14
C THR A 49 -13.39 -14.50 -14.49
N ILE A 50 -12.81 -15.57 -15.05
CA ILE A 50 -12.13 -15.53 -16.34
C ILE A 50 -13.09 -15.12 -17.45
N ILE A 51 -14.29 -15.70 -17.50
CA ILE A 51 -15.29 -15.33 -18.52
C ILE A 51 -15.66 -13.84 -18.37
N SER A 52 -15.93 -13.38 -17.14
CA SER A 52 -16.26 -12.00 -16.87
C SER A 52 -15.15 -11.03 -17.29
N ASP A 53 -13.89 -11.34 -16.99
CA ASP A 53 -12.75 -10.47 -17.30
C ASP A 53 -12.51 -10.40 -18.81
N VAL A 54 -12.66 -11.52 -19.54
CA VAL A 54 -12.55 -11.55 -21.01
C VAL A 54 -13.65 -10.71 -21.65
N ILE A 55 -14.90 -10.87 -21.23
CA ILE A 55 -16.02 -10.06 -21.75
C ILE A 55 -15.79 -8.57 -21.44
N GLY A 56 -15.40 -8.25 -20.20
CA GLY A 56 -15.12 -6.88 -19.77
C GLY A 56 -14.01 -6.23 -20.60
N ALA A 57 -12.93 -6.94 -20.87
CA ALA A 57 -11.82 -6.44 -21.68
C ALA A 57 -12.22 -6.16 -23.13
N GLU A 58 -13.07 -7.01 -23.74
CA GLU A 58 -13.55 -6.80 -25.11
C GLU A 58 -14.53 -5.62 -25.21
N ILE A 59 -15.37 -5.40 -24.19
CA ILE A 59 -16.26 -4.22 -24.09
C ILE A 59 -15.43 -2.94 -23.99
N ILE A 60 -14.43 -2.89 -23.10
CA ILE A 60 -13.59 -1.69 -22.88
C ILE A 60 -12.83 -1.30 -24.16
N ASN A 61 -12.40 -2.29 -24.94
CA ASN A 61 -11.70 -2.06 -26.20
C ASN A 61 -12.65 -1.74 -27.38
N ASN A 62 -13.96 -1.61 -27.14
CA ASN A 62 -14.99 -1.34 -28.15
C ASN A 62 -15.02 -2.39 -29.28
N LYS A 63 -14.59 -3.62 -29.01
CA LYS A 63 -14.39 -4.65 -30.03
C LYS A 63 -15.65 -5.47 -30.32
N ILE A 64 -16.60 -5.56 -29.39
CA ILE A 64 -17.73 -6.49 -29.46
C ILE A 64 -18.99 -5.92 -28.76
N ASP A 65 -20.18 -6.14 -29.36
CA ASP A 65 -21.50 -5.95 -28.72
C ASP A 65 -21.87 -7.18 -27.88
N LEU A 66 -22.48 -6.98 -26.70
CA LEU A 66 -22.96 -8.09 -25.88
C LEU A 66 -24.05 -8.89 -26.61
N TYR A 67 -23.91 -10.21 -26.64
CA TYR A 67 -24.84 -11.09 -27.35
C TYR A 67 -25.93 -11.65 -26.44
N ALA A 68 -27.02 -12.10 -27.04
CA ALA A 68 -28.04 -12.85 -26.30
C ALA A 68 -27.48 -14.18 -25.76
N PRO A 69 -27.98 -14.67 -24.63
CA PRO A 69 -27.60 -15.98 -24.11
C PRO A 69 -28.06 -17.15 -25.00
N ASP A 70 -27.43 -18.30 -24.80
CA ASP A 70 -27.76 -19.56 -25.49
C ASP A 70 -28.87 -20.34 -24.77
N GLY A 71 -29.63 -21.13 -25.53
CA GLY A 71 -30.73 -21.95 -25.00
C GLY A 71 -32.06 -21.20 -24.90
N ALA A 72 -32.96 -21.68 -24.05
CA ALA A 72 -34.25 -21.03 -23.80
C ALA A 72 -34.01 -19.68 -23.12
N ILE A 73 -34.39 -18.60 -23.80
CA ILE A 73 -34.23 -17.24 -23.30
C ILE A 73 -35.47 -16.88 -22.48
N THR A 74 -35.27 -16.55 -21.21
CA THR A 74 -36.31 -15.98 -20.35
C THR A 74 -36.03 -14.49 -20.15
N GLU A 75 -37.09 -13.68 -20.19
CA GLU A 75 -36.97 -12.27 -19.85
C GLU A 75 -37.15 -12.13 -18.33
N VAL A 76 -36.16 -11.55 -17.67
CA VAL A 76 -36.19 -11.33 -16.22
C VAL A 76 -35.94 -9.86 -15.90
N GLU A 77 -36.64 -9.36 -14.89
CA GLU A 77 -36.43 -8.01 -14.39
C GLU A 77 -35.56 -8.05 -13.13
N ARG A 78 -34.39 -7.41 -13.18
CA ARG A 78 -33.43 -7.37 -12.08
C ARG A 78 -32.74 -6.01 -12.10
N GLU A 79 -32.55 -5.40 -10.94
CA GLU A 79 -31.90 -4.09 -10.81
C GLU A 79 -32.53 -3.01 -11.72
N ASN A 80 -33.88 -2.99 -11.78
CA ASN A 80 -34.68 -2.08 -12.62
C ASN A 80 -34.37 -2.14 -14.12
N ARG A 81 -33.83 -3.26 -14.60
CA ARG A 81 -33.53 -3.51 -16.01
C ARG A 81 -34.16 -4.82 -16.45
N LYS A 82 -34.54 -4.86 -17.73
CA LYS A 82 -34.94 -6.10 -18.40
C LYS A 82 -33.70 -6.80 -18.94
N TRP A 83 -33.60 -8.07 -18.64
CA TRP A 83 -32.49 -8.94 -19.04
C TRP A 83 -33.02 -10.09 -19.87
N GLU A 84 -32.23 -10.48 -20.84
CA GLU A 84 -32.34 -11.79 -21.49
C GLU A 84 -31.46 -12.76 -20.70
N GLN A 85 -32.06 -13.76 -20.08
CA GLN A 85 -31.39 -14.79 -19.30
C GLN A 85 -31.38 -16.11 -20.06
N GLY A 86 -30.24 -16.80 -20.04
CA GLY A 86 -30.04 -18.14 -20.58
C GLY A 86 -28.65 -18.65 -20.21
N ASN A 87 -27.98 -19.38 -21.10
CA ASN A 87 -26.67 -19.99 -20.84
C ASN A 87 -25.51 -19.25 -21.53
N PHE A 88 -24.34 -19.20 -20.89
CA PHE A 88 -23.08 -18.85 -21.53
C PHE A 88 -22.62 -20.03 -22.39
N GLY A 89 -22.82 -19.92 -23.71
CA GLY A 89 -22.60 -21.04 -24.63
C GLY A 89 -21.72 -20.71 -25.84
N GLU A 90 -21.82 -21.56 -26.86
CA GLU A 90 -20.92 -21.56 -28.02
C GLU A 90 -21.00 -20.29 -28.86
N ARG A 91 -22.18 -19.65 -28.96
CA ARG A 91 -22.30 -18.38 -29.71
C ARG A 91 -21.52 -17.25 -29.04
N ASN A 92 -21.53 -17.22 -27.71
CA ASN A 92 -20.74 -16.28 -26.93
C ASN A 92 -19.25 -16.65 -27.03
N TYR A 93 -18.91 -17.92 -26.75
CA TYR A 93 -17.53 -18.41 -26.77
C TYR A 93 -16.80 -18.22 -28.10
N THR A 94 -17.42 -18.53 -29.25
CA THR A 94 -16.79 -18.40 -30.58
C THR A 94 -16.41 -16.96 -30.95
N LYS A 95 -16.96 -15.96 -30.27
CA LYS A 95 -16.64 -14.54 -30.47
C LYS A 95 -15.60 -14.02 -29.49
N PHE A 96 -15.45 -14.64 -28.33
CA PHE A 96 -14.44 -14.29 -27.32
C PHE A 96 -13.17 -15.13 -27.54
N THR A 97 -12.30 -14.67 -28.45
CA THR A 97 -11.11 -15.41 -28.94
C THR A 97 -10.04 -15.75 -27.89
N ASN A 98 -10.22 -15.30 -26.64
CA ASN A 98 -9.25 -15.45 -25.54
C ASN A 98 -9.60 -16.56 -24.55
N LEU A 99 -10.67 -17.34 -24.78
CA LEU A 99 -11.02 -18.52 -23.98
C LEU A 99 -10.52 -19.80 -24.67
N LEU A 100 -9.66 -20.57 -23.98
CA LEU A 100 -9.08 -21.82 -24.52
C LEU A 100 -10.13 -22.93 -24.71
N THR A 101 -11.14 -22.99 -23.84
CA THR A 101 -12.24 -23.96 -23.88
C THR A 101 -13.52 -23.31 -23.37
N LEU A 102 -14.69 -23.83 -23.80
CA LEU A 102 -15.98 -23.42 -23.23
C LEU A 102 -16.13 -24.03 -21.82
N PRO A 103 -16.10 -23.21 -20.75
CA PRO A 103 -16.15 -23.73 -19.39
C PRO A 103 -17.57 -24.16 -19.03
N VAL A 104 -17.67 -25.20 -18.19
CA VAL A 104 -18.92 -25.75 -17.67
C VAL A 104 -18.78 -26.01 -16.18
N SER A 105 -19.89 -25.94 -15.46
CA SER A 105 -19.93 -26.14 -14.02
C SER A 105 -19.33 -27.50 -13.63
N PRO A 106 -18.38 -27.54 -12.69
CA PRO A 106 -17.73 -28.79 -12.24
C PRO A 106 -18.64 -29.68 -11.38
N PHE A 107 -19.86 -29.22 -11.10
CA PHE A 107 -20.86 -29.95 -10.31
C PHE A 107 -21.78 -30.81 -11.16
N ASP A 108 -22.31 -30.25 -12.24
CA ASP A 108 -23.36 -30.85 -13.05
C ASP A 108 -23.03 -30.88 -14.56
N GLY A 109 -21.90 -30.28 -14.97
CA GLY A 109 -21.50 -30.19 -16.38
C GLY A 109 -22.34 -29.21 -17.19
N ASN A 110 -23.24 -28.46 -16.55
CA ASN A 110 -24.09 -27.49 -17.23
C ASN A 110 -23.32 -26.19 -17.50
N LYS A 111 -23.80 -25.43 -18.50
CA LYS A 111 -23.28 -24.10 -18.81
C LYS A 111 -23.67 -23.10 -17.73
N TYR A 112 -22.85 -22.06 -17.55
CA TYR A 112 -23.15 -20.98 -16.60
C TYR A 112 -24.35 -20.15 -17.03
N THR A 113 -25.08 -19.62 -16.07
CA THR A 113 -26.18 -18.69 -16.35
C THR A 113 -25.59 -17.36 -16.85
N TYR A 114 -26.15 -16.83 -17.92
CA TYR A 114 -25.75 -15.58 -18.55
C TYR A 114 -26.96 -14.68 -18.74
N LEU A 115 -26.88 -13.47 -18.18
CA LEU A 115 -27.88 -12.43 -18.33
C LEU A 115 -27.25 -11.28 -19.12
N VAL A 116 -27.99 -10.77 -20.10
CA VAL A 116 -27.59 -9.58 -20.86
C VAL A 116 -28.73 -8.58 -20.90
N SER A 117 -28.43 -7.33 -20.56
CA SER A 117 -29.42 -6.27 -20.53
C SER A 117 -29.96 -6.00 -21.94
N LYS A 118 -31.21 -5.55 -22.04
CA LYS A 118 -31.82 -5.24 -23.36
C LYS A 118 -31.06 -4.21 -24.17
N ASP A 119 -30.39 -3.27 -23.51
CA ASP A 119 -29.53 -2.26 -24.15
C ASP A 119 -28.14 -2.79 -24.54
N LYS A 120 -27.84 -4.07 -24.30
CA LYS A 120 -26.58 -4.76 -24.62
C LYS A 120 -25.33 -4.08 -24.04
N LYS A 121 -25.49 -3.34 -22.94
CA LYS A 121 -24.39 -2.67 -22.23
C LYS A 121 -23.91 -3.42 -21.00
N PHE A 122 -24.77 -4.25 -20.43
CA PHE A 122 -24.50 -4.92 -19.17
C PHE A 122 -24.67 -6.43 -19.29
N PHE A 123 -23.81 -7.16 -18.57
CA PHE A 123 -23.92 -8.60 -18.44
C PHE A 123 -23.78 -9.04 -16.99
N ILE A 124 -24.35 -10.21 -16.68
CA ILE A 124 -24.12 -10.95 -15.44
C ILE A 124 -23.84 -12.41 -15.80
N ILE A 125 -22.82 -13.01 -15.20
CA ILE A 125 -22.55 -14.44 -15.26
C ILE A 125 -22.66 -15.03 -13.87
N GLU A 126 -23.36 -16.16 -13.74
CA GLU A 126 -23.67 -16.78 -12.45
C GLU A 126 -23.50 -18.31 -12.47
N GLY A 127 -23.16 -18.86 -11.30
CA GLY A 127 -23.13 -20.29 -11.03
C GLY A 127 -23.36 -20.58 -9.55
N THR A 128 -23.87 -21.78 -9.25
CA THR A 128 -24.24 -22.17 -7.88
C THR A 128 -23.12 -22.97 -7.23
N LEU A 129 -22.67 -22.52 -6.07
CA LEU A 129 -21.66 -23.20 -5.24
C LEU A 129 -22.23 -24.43 -4.54
N SER A 130 -21.36 -25.26 -3.98
CA SER A 130 -21.71 -26.51 -3.29
C SER A 130 -22.58 -26.31 -2.04
N ASN A 131 -22.60 -25.09 -1.48
CA ASN A 131 -23.45 -24.67 -0.37
C ASN A 131 -24.82 -24.11 -0.80
N GLY A 132 -25.09 -24.02 -2.10
CA GLY A 132 -26.32 -23.46 -2.67
C GLY A 132 -26.30 -21.94 -2.89
N GLU A 133 -25.21 -21.25 -2.54
CA GLU A 133 -25.07 -19.82 -2.82
C GLU A 133 -24.76 -19.58 -4.30
N VAL A 134 -25.28 -18.48 -4.85
CA VAL A 134 -25.00 -18.07 -6.23
C VAL A 134 -23.76 -17.16 -6.23
N TYR A 135 -22.71 -17.60 -6.90
CA TYR A 135 -21.55 -16.76 -7.23
C TYR A 135 -21.83 -16.04 -8.55
N SER A 136 -21.66 -14.72 -8.57
CA SER A 136 -21.94 -13.89 -9.75
C SER A 136 -20.88 -12.83 -10.00
N LYS A 137 -20.71 -12.46 -11.27
CA LYS A 137 -19.85 -11.36 -11.75
C LYS A 137 -20.61 -10.54 -12.79
N SER A 138 -20.40 -9.22 -12.81
CA SER A 138 -21.02 -8.31 -13.77
C SER A 138 -20.10 -7.12 -14.09
N ASN A 139 -20.39 -6.43 -15.19
CA ASN A 139 -19.78 -5.14 -15.55
C ASN A 139 -20.63 -3.94 -15.11
N LEU A 140 -21.62 -4.15 -14.25
CA LEU A 140 -22.50 -3.10 -13.78
C LEU A 140 -21.76 -2.26 -12.73
N ASP A 141 -21.37 -1.04 -13.11
CA ASP A 141 -20.73 -0.11 -12.21
C ASP A 141 -21.74 0.34 -11.13
N THR A 142 -21.53 -0.13 -9.90
CA THR A 142 -22.35 0.23 -8.74
C THR A 142 -22.37 1.73 -8.44
N SER A 143 -21.48 2.53 -9.04
CA SER A 143 -21.49 4.00 -8.96
C SER A 143 -22.55 4.67 -9.85
N ILE A 144 -23.06 3.98 -10.89
CA ILE A 144 -24.12 4.49 -11.77
C ILE A 144 -25.50 4.33 -11.11
N LEU A 145 -25.72 3.24 -10.36
CA LEU A 145 -26.93 3.00 -9.58
C LEU A 145 -27.20 4.13 -8.56
N ALA A 146 -26.14 4.70 -7.97
CA ALA A 146 -26.24 5.80 -7.02
C ALA A 146 -26.71 7.13 -7.64
N LYS A 147 -26.57 7.31 -8.97
CA LYS A 147 -26.97 8.55 -9.66
C LYS A 147 -28.42 8.53 -10.17
N GLU A 148 -29.02 7.35 -10.33
CA GLU A 148 -30.42 7.23 -10.78
C GLU A 148 -31.41 7.23 -9.59
N GLU A 149 -30.97 6.94 -8.36
CA GLU A 149 -31.78 7.03 -7.15
C GLU A 149 -31.99 8.48 -6.62
N GLU A 150 -31.21 9.46 -7.09
CA GLU A 150 -31.33 10.88 -6.68
C GLU A 150 -32.57 11.61 -7.25
N LYS A 151 -33.43 10.96 -8.05
CA LYS A 151 -34.61 11.59 -8.68
C LYS A 151 -35.98 11.20 -8.11
N LYS A 152 -36.06 10.50 -6.97
CA LYS A 152 -37.35 10.25 -6.31
C LYS A 152 -37.39 10.85 -4.91
N GLU A 153 -38.51 11.54 -4.63
CA GLU A 153 -38.90 12.10 -3.34
C GLU A 153 -38.79 11.06 -2.20
N PRO A 154 -38.61 11.51 -0.94
CA PRO A 154 -38.18 10.63 0.13
C PRO A 154 -39.35 9.76 0.61
N GLU A 155 -39.37 8.49 0.21
CA GLU A 155 -40.10 7.47 0.94
C GLU A 155 -39.50 7.32 2.34
N LYS A 156 -40.35 7.25 3.36
CA LYS A 156 -39.99 7.10 4.77
C LYS A 156 -38.93 5.99 4.93
N LYS A 157 -37.76 6.34 5.49
CA LYS A 157 -36.67 5.42 5.85
C LYS A 157 -37.23 4.17 6.56
N LYS A 158 -37.25 3.05 5.86
CA LYS A 158 -37.59 1.73 6.41
C LYS A 158 -36.53 1.35 7.43
N ASP A 159 -36.88 1.24 8.71
CA ASP A 159 -35.93 0.85 9.76
C ASP A 159 -34.99 -0.28 9.30
N CYS A 160 -33.67 -0.08 9.42
CA CYS A 160 -32.67 -1.07 9.02
C CYS A 160 -32.73 -2.35 9.87
N GLY A 161 -33.58 -2.36 10.91
CA GLY A 161 -33.67 -3.43 11.89
C GLY A 161 -32.52 -3.35 12.88
N THR A 162 -32.62 -4.11 13.97
CA THR A 162 -31.69 -4.06 15.11
C THR A 162 -30.24 -4.44 14.80
N TRP A 163 -29.97 -5.02 13.64
CA TRP A 163 -28.66 -5.55 13.26
C TRP A 163 -28.03 -4.87 12.04
N ARG A 164 -28.57 -3.79 11.50
CA ARG A 164 -27.95 -3.06 10.38
C ARG A 164 -27.95 -1.58 10.68
N ILE A 165 -26.97 -0.84 10.18
CA ILE A 165 -27.01 0.61 10.23
C ILE A 165 -27.11 1.21 8.84
N TYR A 166 -27.72 2.38 8.78
CA TYR A 166 -27.69 3.24 7.61
C TYR A 166 -26.28 3.79 7.41
N TYR A 167 -25.72 3.53 6.23
CA TYR A 167 -24.58 4.26 5.71
C TYR A 167 -25.03 4.98 4.43
N GLY A 168 -25.21 6.31 4.51
CA GLY A 168 -25.95 7.05 3.49
C GLY A 168 -27.42 6.59 3.46
N ASN A 169 -27.86 6.05 2.32
CA ASN A 169 -29.20 5.48 2.12
C ASN A 169 -29.25 3.94 2.16
N THR A 170 -28.12 3.26 2.41
CA THR A 170 -28.03 1.79 2.31
C THR A 170 -27.84 1.15 3.68
N CYS A 171 -28.58 0.08 3.98
CA CYS A 171 -28.39 -0.71 5.20
C CYS A 171 -27.18 -1.65 5.05
N VAL A 172 -26.15 -1.48 5.88
CA VAL A 172 -24.96 -2.35 5.92
C VAL A 172 -25.04 -3.34 7.08
N SER A 173 -24.67 -4.59 6.80
CA SER A 173 -24.53 -5.64 7.81
C SER A 173 -23.23 -5.46 8.61
N PRO A 174 -23.21 -5.83 9.90
CA PRO A 174 -22.02 -5.84 10.74
C PRO A 174 -20.92 -6.70 10.15
N GLY A 175 -19.72 -6.15 10.09
CA GLY A 175 -18.52 -6.89 9.72
C GLY A 175 -17.96 -7.66 10.93
N ASN A 176 -17.11 -8.64 10.66
CA ASN A 176 -16.39 -9.34 11.72
C ASN A 176 -14.87 -9.15 11.56
N ILE A 177 -14.17 -8.98 12.68
CA ILE A 177 -12.72 -8.92 12.73
C ILE A 177 -12.24 -9.94 13.76
N THR A 178 -11.22 -10.70 13.41
CA THR A 178 -10.50 -11.56 14.35
C THR A 178 -9.07 -11.06 14.51
N PHE A 179 -8.68 -10.73 15.72
CA PHE A 179 -7.29 -10.44 16.08
C PHE A 179 -6.70 -11.64 16.79
N TYR A 180 -5.47 -12.01 16.45
CA TYR A 180 -4.74 -13.07 17.14
C TYR A 180 -3.51 -12.50 17.85
N TYR A 181 -3.48 -12.63 19.17
CA TYR A 181 -2.39 -12.21 20.04
C TYR A 181 -1.68 -13.43 20.63
N SER A 182 -0.36 -13.34 20.80
CA SER A 182 0.45 -14.41 21.38
C SER A 182 1.52 -13.85 22.32
N GLY A 183 1.75 -14.52 23.44
CA GLY A 183 2.69 -14.10 24.48
C GLY A 183 2.12 -13.08 25.47
N ILE A 184 0.79 -13.07 25.64
CA ILE A 184 0.10 -12.29 26.67
C ILE A 184 0.44 -12.87 28.05
N LYS A 185 0.76 -12.00 28.99
CA LYS A 185 1.17 -12.28 30.37
C LYS A 185 0.18 -11.64 31.34
N ASP A 186 0.26 -12.06 32.60
CA ASP A 186 -0.55 -11.49 33.67
C ASP A 186 -0.29 -9.98 33.80
N GLY A 187 -1.38 -9.19 33.81
CA GLY A 187 -1.35 -7.74 33.86
C GLY A 187 -1.21 -7.02 32.51
N ASP A 188 -1.00 -7.75 31.40
CA ASP A 188 -1.01 -7.14 30.07
C ASP A 188 -2.39 -6.60 29.72
N THR A 189 -2.41 -5.51 28.93
CA THR A 189 -3.64 -4.90 28.46
C THR A 189 -3.63 -4.84 26.94
N ILE A 190 -4.64 -5.46 26.31
CA ILE A 190 -4.88 -5.32 24.88
C ILE A 190 -5.84 -4.14 24.67
N GLU A 191 -5.43 -3.17 23.84
CA GLU A 191 -6.29 -2.08 23.37
C GLU A 191 -6.63 -2.30 21.89
N ILE A 192 -7.92 -2.25 21.55
CA ILE A 192 -8.40 -2.24 20.17
C ILE A 192 -8.84 -0.80 19.83
N PRO A 193 -8.07 -0.05 19.03
CA PRO A 193 -8.26 1.37 18.80
C PRO A 193 -9.27 1.66 17.68
N PHE A 194 -10.54 1.32 17.89
CA PHE A 194 -11.60 1.69 16.93
C PHE A 194 -11.78 3.20 16.86
N LYS A 195 -12.01 3.70 15.65
CA LYS A 195 -12.25 5.14 15.40
C LYS A 195 -13.24 5.34 14.25
N GLY A 196 -13.62 6.60 14.05
CA GLY A 196 -14.71 6.95 13.14
C GLY A 196 -16.05 6.50 13.71
N LYS A 197 -16.98 6.11 12.83
CA LYS A 197 -18.30 5.62 13.24
C LYS A 197 -18.15 4.20 13.78
N THR A 198 -18.30 4.05 15.09
CA THR A 198 -18.13 2.77 15.78
C THR A 198 -19.38 2.39 16.55
N ASN A 199 -19.86 1.17 16.33
CA ASN A 199 -20.90 0.50 17.09
C ASN A 199 -20.61 -1.00 17.07
N VAL A 200 -19.76 -1.43 18.00
CA VAL A 200 -19.41 -2.83 18.21
C VAL A 200 -20.44 -3.46 19.12
N VAL A 201 -21.14 -4.47 18.62
CA VAL A 201 -22.27 -5.12 19.29
C VAL A 201 -21.88 -6.43 19.97
N GLU A 202 -20.69 -6.95 19.66
CA GLU A 202 -20.15 -8.15 20.30
C GLU A 202 -18.62 -8.15 20.22
N ILE A 203 -17.99 -8.45 21.35
CA ILE A 203 -16.56 -8.71 21.50
C ILE A 203 -16.40 -9.97 22.33
N ASN A 204 -15.76 -10.97 21.76
CA ASN A 204 -15.27 -12.14 22.48
C ASN A 204 -13.75 -11.99 22.64
N TRP A 205 -13.28 -11.82 23.87
CA TRP A 205 -11.86 -11.62 24.20
C TRP A 205 -11.04 -12.92 24.23
N GLY A 206 -11.66 -14.08 23.97
CA GLY A 206 -10.99 -15.39 23.97
C GLY A 206 -10.57 -15.87 25.36
N ASP A 207 -11.06 -15.22 26.41
CA ASP A 207 -10.69 -15.42 27.81
C ASP A 207 -11.78 -16.15 28.62
N ASP A 208 -12.79 -16.72 27.96
CA ASP A 208 -13.94 -17.37 28.59
C ASP A 208 -14.68 -16.49 29.62
N GLY A 209 -14.58 -15.16 29.48
CA GLY A 209 -15.21 -14.19 30.39
C GLY A 209 -14.46 -13.96 31.70
N ILE A 210 -13.28 -14.55 31.89
CA ILE A 210 -12.50 -14.49 33.14
C ILE A 210 -12.18 -13.05 33.57
N ASN A 211 -11.90 -12.17 32.62
CA ASN A 211 -11.45 -10.81 32.93
C ASN A 211 -12.58 -9.78 33.01
N ASN A 212 -13.84 -10.19 32.81
CA ASN A 212 -15.02 -9.31 32.80
C ASN A 212 -14.83 -8.08 31.88
N CYS A 213 -14.24 -8.30 30.71
CA CYS A 213 -13.93 -7.24 29.76
C CYS A 213 -15.19 -6.78 29.00
N PRO A 214 -15.23 -5.52 28.52
CA PRO A 214 -16.39 -5.00 27.81
C PRO A 214 -16.70 -5.82 26.56
N THR A 215 -17.95 -6.24 26.41
CA THR A 215 -18.42 -7.04 25.26
C THR A 215 -19.02 -6.20 24.14
N THR A 216 -19.15 -4.88 24.33
CA THR A 216 -19.66 -3.91 23.34
C THR A 216 -18.92 -2.58 23.50
N THR A 217 -18.88 -1.75 22.45
CA THR A 217 -18.30 -0.40 22.54
C THR A 217 -18.76 0.52 21.40
N LYS A 218 -18.67 1.83 21.61
CA LYS A 218 -18.86 2.87 20.59
C LYS A 218 -17.55 3.58 20.20
N GLY A 219 -16.41 3.06 20.64
CA GLY A 219 -15.08 3.62 20.36
C GLY A 219 -13.98 2.63 20.73
N SER A 220 -12.76 3.12 20.98
CA SER A 220 -11.67 2.28 21.49
C SER A 220 -12.08 1.51 22.75
N VAL A 221 -11.56 0.29 22.89
CA VAL A 221 -11.86 -0.59 24.01
C VAL A 221 -10.61 -1.34 24.42
N SER A 222 -10.50 -1.67 25.71
CA SER A 222 -9.38 -2.42 26.23
C SER A 222 -9.81 -3.51 27.20
N CYS A 223 -8.95 -4.51 27.35
CA CYS A 223 -9.10 -5.63 28.27
C CYS A 223 -7.75 -5.93 28.92
N THR A 224 -7.72 -5.96 30.25
CA THR A 224 -6.53 -6.36 31.03
C THR A 224 -6.66 -7.83 31.41
N TYR A 225 -5.69 -8.64 30.99
CA TYR A 225 -5.70 -10.09 31.22
C TYR A 225 -5.07 -10.42 32.57
N LYS A 226 -5.91 -10.90 33.50
CA LYS A 226 -5.54 -11.49 34.77
C LYS A 226 -5.45 -13.00 34.61
N ASN A 227 -4.47 -13.64 35.23
CA ASN A 227 -4.24 -15.08 35.15
C ASN A 227 -4.13 -15.59 33.69
N ALA A 228 -3.28 -14.94 32.89
CA ALA A 228 -3.13 -15.20 31.45
C ALA A 228 -2.47 -16.55 31.09
N SER A 229 -2.97 -17.66 31.64
CA SER A 229 -2.38 -19.01 31.55
C SER A 229 -2.31 -19.56 30.13
N LYS A 230 -3.21 -19.13 29.24
CA LYS A 230 -3.23 -19.55 27.82
C LYS A 230 -2.11 -18.92 27.00
N GLY A 231 -1.67 -17.70 27.36
CA GLY A 231 -0.68 -16.91 26.62
C GLY A 231 -1.10 -16.44 25.21
N ASN A 232 -2.01 -17.15 24.55
CA ASN A 232 -2.51 -16.88 23.21
C ASN A 232 -4.02 -16.64 23.25
N TYR A 233 -4.47 -15.61 22.55
CA TYR A 233 -5.87 -15.17 22.56
C TYR A 233 -6.32 -14.81 21.15
N SER A 234 -7.51 -15.31 20.78
CA SER A 234 -8.22 -14.93 19.57
C SER A 234 -9.38 -14.04 19.97
N ILE A 235 -9.32 -12.77 19.58
CA ILE A 235 -10.33 -11.77 19.90
C ILE A 235 -11.22 -11.60 18.67
N GLN A 236 -12.50 -11.89 18.82
CA GLN A 236 -13.49 -11.75 17.76
C GLN A 236 -14.34 -10.52 18.04
N VAL A 237 -14.51 -9.68 17.03
CA VAL A 237 -15.26 -8.44 17.10
C VAL A 237 -16.31 -8.47 16.02
N LYS A 238 -17.55 -8.11 16.36
CA LYS A 238 -18.65 -7.93 15.42
C LYS A 238 -19.32 -6.59 15.64
N GLY A 239 -19.52 -5.86 14.55
CA GLY A 239 -20.20 -4.57 14.60
C GLY A 239 -19.90 -3.71 13.38
N ILE A 240 -20.13 -2.41 13.53
CA ILE A 240 -19.70 -1.42 12.55
C ILE A 240 -18.55 -0.59 13.10
N MET A 241 -17.53 -0.44 12.28
CA MET A 241 -16.41 0.48 12.48
C MET A 241 -15.97 0.98 11.12
N THR A 242 -15.65 2.27 11.03
CA THR A 242 -15.12 2.87 9.80
C THR A 242 -13.63 3.16 9.87
N GLY A 243 -12.99 2.88 11.01
CA GLY A 243 -11.54 2.97 11.11
C GLY A 243 -10.96 2.21 12.30
N LEU A 244 -9.68 1.93 12.18
CA LEU A 244 -8.88 1.21 13.15
C LEU A 244 -7.49 1.85 13.19
N GLY A 245 -7.02 2.21 14.38
CA GLY A 245 -5.63 2.60 14.57
C GLY A 245 -5.42 3.81 15.47
N LYS A 246 -4.32 3.75 16.21
CA LYS A 246 -3.84 4.79 17.13
C LYS A 246 -2.33 4.60 17.30
N LYS A 247 -1.59 5.70 17.39
CA LYS A 247 -0.17 5.64 17.70
C LYS A 247 0.03 5.17 19.15
N GLY A 248 0.78 4.07 19.33
CA GLY A 248 1.20 3.60 20.66
C GLY A 248 0.12 2.86 21.45
N THR A 249 -0.44 1.78 20.90
CA THR A 249 -1.40 0.89 21.59
C THR A 249 -0.70 -0.16 22.45
N SER A 250 -1.26 -0.44 23.62
CA SER A 250 -0.74 -1.45 24.56
C SER A 250 -0.71 -2.85 23.94
N SER A 251 0.36 -3.60 24.24
CA SER A 251 0.59 -4.98 23.80
C SER A 251 0.52 -5.21 22.27
N ILE A 252 0.67 -4.17 21.45
CA ILE A 252 0.63 -4.28 19.97
C ILE A 252 1.78 -5.11 19.40
N ASP A 253 2.91 -5.16 20.10
CA ASP A 253 4.05 -6.02 19.79
C ASP A 253 3.67 -7.51 19.84
N LYS A 254 2.57 -7.88 20.50
CA LYS A 254 2.08 -9.25 20.65
C LYS A 254 1.04 -9.64 19.62
N LEU A 255 0.55 -8.70 18.81
CA LEU A 255 -0.36 -8.97 17.71
C LEU A 255 0.38 -9.77 16.63
N LYS A 256 -0.18 -10.93 16.26
CA LYS A 256 0.37 -11.83 15.25
C LYS A 256 -0.39 -11.76 13.93
N SER A 257 -1.72 -11.63 13.98
CA SER A 257 -2.51 -11.43 12.76
C SER A 257 -3.82 -10.69 13.02
N ALA A 258 -4.34 -10.08 11.97
CA ALA A 258 -5.70 -9.55 11.93
C ALA A 258 -6.40 -10.06 10.67
N THR A 259 -7.58 -10.65 10.83
CA THR A 259 -8.41 -11.15 9.74
C THR A 259 -9.74 -10.43 9.74
N PHE A 260 -10.06 -9.83 8.61
CA PHE A 260 -11.26 -9.06 8.34
C PHE A 260 -12.19 -9.96 7.51
N TYR A 261 -13.46 -10.03 7.90
CA TYR A 261 -14.50 -10.84 7.25
C TYR A 261 -15.73 -9.97 6.97
N ASN A 262 -16.30 -10.10 5.76
CA ASN A 262 -17.59 -9.52 5.33
C ASN A 262 -17.70 -7.98 5.42
N ASN A 263 -18.09 -7.29 4.34
CA ASN A 263 -18.67 -5.93 4.31
C ASN A 263 -18.20 -4.89 5.37
N ILE A 264 -16.90 -4.87 5.69
CA ILE A 264 -16.37 -3.92 6.66
C ILE A 264 -16.22 -2.58 5.95
N SER A 265 -16.88 -1.55 6.50
CA SER A 265 -16.89 -0.20 5.93
C SER A 265 -15.64 0.60 6.32
N MET A 266 -14.46 -0.01 6.23
CA MET A 266 -13.20 0.64 6.60
C MET A 266 -12.86 1.76 5.63
N GLU A 267 -12.68 2.95 6.20
CA GLU A 267 -12.26 4.15 5.49
C GLU A 267 -10.89 4.65 5.97
N ASP A 268 -10.52 4.36 7.22
CA ASP A 268 -9.31 4.87 7.86
C ASP A 268 -8.53 3.79 8.61
N PHE A 269 -7.39 3.38 8.06
CA PHE A 269 -6.41 2.50 8.67
C PHE A 269 -5.18 3.23 9.21
N SER A 270 -5.24 4.56 9.36
CA SER A 270 -4.09 5.27 9.88
C SER A 270 -3.71 4.76 11.27
N TYR A 271 -2.46 4.34 11.41
CA TYR A 271 -1.89 3.71 12.60
C TYR A 271 -2.52 2.37 13.04
N ALA A 272 -3.22 1.62 12.17
CA ALA A 272 -3.91 0.37 12.55
C ALA A 272 -2.97 -0.69 13.17
N PHE A 273 -1.75 -0.80 12.67
CA PHE A 273 -0.75 -1.79 13.09
C PHE A 273 0.62 -1.15 13.38
N TYR A 274 0.60 0.12 13.78
CA TYR A 274 1.81 0.86 14.12
C TYR A 274 2.57 0.16 15.26
N GLY A 275 3.82 -0.21 15.02
CA GLY A 275 4.68 -0.87 16.01
C GLY A 275 4.36 -2.34 16.25
N ALA A 276 3.50 -2.97 15.45
CA ALA A 276 3.19 -4.39 15.54
C ALA A 276 4.35 -5.26 15.00
N VAL A 277 5.50 -5.26 15.71
CA VAL A 277 6.77 -5.84 15.24
C VAL A 277 6.68 -7.33 14.88
N ASN A 278 5.72 -8.05 15.47
CA ASN A 278 5.51 -9.49 15.27
C ASN A 278 4.33 -9.84 14.35
N LEU A 279 3.67 -8.85 13.75
CA LEU A 279 2.55 -9.05 12.85
C LEU A 279 3.01 -9.77 11.59
N SER A 280 2.40 -10.92 11.29
CA SER A 280 2.77 -11.79 10.16
C SER A 280 1.67 -11.96 9.11
N ALA A 281 0.46 -11.42 9.35
CA ALA A 281 -0.59 -11.39 8.35
C ALA A 281 -1.66 -10.34 8.66
N VAL A 282 -2.08 -9.59 7.64
CA VAL A 282 -3.37 -8.91 7.59
C VAL A 282 -4.15 -9.46 6.42
N SER A 283 -5.26 -10.13 6.71
CA SER A 283 -6.06 -10.84 5.71
C SER A 283 -7.45 -10.27 5.61
N PHE A 284 -7.91 -10.22 4.38
CA PHE A 284 -9.24 -9.80 3.98
C PHE A 284 -9.87 -11.02 3.29
N LEU A 285 -10.90 -11.62 3.89
CA LEU A 285 -11.55 -12.83 3.41
C LEU A 285 -12.94 -12.53 2.82
N PRO A 286 -13.20 -12.93 1.56
CA PRO A 286 -14.37 -12.48 0.84
C PRO A 286 -15.67 -13.01 1.46
N GLY A 287 -16.65 -12.12 1.54
CA GLY A 287 -18.09 -12.42 1.64
C GLY A 287 -18.82 -11.41 0.74
N VAL A 288 -19.52 -11.91 -0.28
CA VAL A 288 -20.38 -11.22 -1.26
C VAL A 288 -20.10 -9.71 -1.44
N GLY A 289 -19.31 -9.36 -2.46
CA GLY A 289 -19.30 -8.02 -3.08
C GLY A 289 -18.61 -6.89 -2.32
N ASN A 290 -17.28 -6.86 -2.32
CA ASN A 290 -16.39 -5.68 -2.45
C ASN A 290 -14.93 -6.16 -2.26
N THR A 291 -13.99 -5.65 -3.06
CA THR A 291 -12.55 -5.74 -2.74
C THR A 291 -12.32 -4.96 -1.43
N GLU A 292 -11.82 -5.62 -0.39
CA GLU A 292 -12.10 -5.22 1.01
C GLU A 292 -11.42 -3.93 1.50
N THR A 293 -10.46 -3.37 0.75
CA THR A 293 -9.85 -2.06 1.02
C THR A 293 -10.35 -0.95 0.09
N SER A 294 -11.27 -1.24 -0.83
CA SER A 294 -11.78 -0.29 -1.85
C SER A 294 -12.39 0.99 -1.29
N ARG A 295 -12.70 1.04 0.02
CA ARG A 295 -13.25 2.22 0.70
C ARG A 295 -12.21 3.00 1.50
N VAL A 296 -11.03 2.43 1.71
CA VAL A 296 -9.98 3.02 2.52
C VAL A 296 -9.41 4.25 1.80
N LYS A 297 -9.40 5.37 2.52
CA LYS A 297 -8.81 6.64 2.06
C LYS A 297 -7.50 6.96 2.77
N ASN A 298 -7.28 6.42 3.96
CA ASN A 298 -6.10 6.73 4.77
C ASN A 298 -5.40 5.46 5.26
N MET A 299 -4.12 5.30 4.90
CA MET A 299 -3.23 4.21 5.34
C MET A 299 -1.97 4.77 6.03
N GLU A 300 -2.03 6.00 6.53
CA GLU A 300 -0.91 6.67 7.19
C GLU A 300 -0.32 5.81 8.32
N TYR A 301 0.98 5.52 8.25
CA TYR A 301 1.74 4.74 9.21
C TYR A 301 1.15 3.37 9.58
N MET A 302 0.28 2.81 8.71
CA MET A 302 -0.48 1.59 8.98
C MET A 302 0.42 0.43 9.41
N PHE A 303 1.57 0.26 8.77
CA PHE A 303 2.55 -0.81 9.03
C PHE A 303 3.93 -0.30 9.46
N SER A 304 3.99 0.91 9.99
CA SER A 304 5.26 1.46 10.46
C SER A 304 5.82 0.60 11.60
N GLY A 305 7.08 0.17 11.48
CA GLY A 305 7.77 -0.70 12.45
C GLY A 305 7.44 -2.19 12.35
N VAL A 306 6.67 -2.64 11.36
CA VAL A 306 6.38 -4.07 11.15
C VAL A 306 7.58 -4.75 10.50
N ASN A 307 8.05 -5.85 11.10
CA ASN A 307 9.31 -6.50 10.67
C ASN A 307 9.13 -7.88 10.04
N ASN A 308 7.92 -8.45 10.06
CA ASN A 308 7.66 -9.81 9.61
C ASN A 308 6.73 -9.86 8.38
N PHE A 309 7.28 -9.50 7.22
CA PHE A 309 6.55 -9.52 5.93
C PHE A 309 6.73 -10.80 5.10
N TYR A 310 7.58 -11.75 5.54
CA TYR A 310 7.98 -12.92 4.74
C TYR A 310 6.83 -13.86 4.34
N SER A 311 5.69 -13.80 5.05
CA SER A 311 4.50 -14.62 4.80
C SER A 311 3.35 -13.90 4.07
N TRP A 312 3.53 -12.65 3.64
CA TRP A 312 2.43 -11.83 3.11
C TRP A 312 2.29 -12.00 1.59
N ASN A 313 1.74 -13.13 1.14
CA ASN A 313 1.52 -13.39 -0.29
C ASN A 313 0.26 -12.71 -0.88
N ARG A 314 -0.45 -11.85 -0.13
CA ARG A 314 -1.77 -11.29 -0.54
C ARG A 314 -1.88 -9.75 -0.54
N LEU A 315 -0.83 -8.98 -0.27
CA LEU A 315 -0.92 -7.50 -0.41
C LEU A 315 -1.18 -7.06 -1.86
N THR A 316 -0.86 -7.92 -2.82
CA THR A 316 -1.14 -7.71 -4.24
C THR A 316 -2.64 -7.63 -4.56
N THR A 317 -3.50 -8.21 -3.71
CA THR A 317 -4.96 -8.22 -3.91
C THR A 317 -5.68 -7.04 -3.27
N TRP A 318 -4.95 -6.14 -2.62
CA TRP A 318 -5.55 -4.96 -1.99
C TRP A 318 -5.94 -3.95 -3.06
N ASP A 319 -7.18 -3.48 -2.97
CA ASP A 319 -7.66 -2.35 -3.75
C ASP A 319 -7.34 -1.05 -3.01
N VAL A 320 -6.32 -0.33 -3.48
CA VAL A 320 -5.89 0.95 -2.92
C VAL A 320 -6.32 2.13 -3.78
N SER A 321 -7.21 1.91 -4.76
CA SER A 321 -7.61 2.93 -5.74
C SER A 321 -8.23 4.18 -5.11
N ARG A 322 -8.81 4.09 -3.90
CA ARG A 322 -9.37 5.23 -3.18
C ARG A 322 -8.45 5.84 -2.12
N VAL A 323 -7.26 5.29 -1.92
CA VAL A 323 -6.34 5.78 -0.89
C VAL A 323 -5.80 7.15 -1.31
N GLU A 324 -5.92 8.13 -0.41
CA GLU A 324 -5.45 9.50 -0.59
C GLU A 324 -4.16 9.79 0.21
N ASN A 325 -3.93 9.06 1.31
CA ASN A 325 -2.77 9.24 2.19
C ASN A 325 -2.07 7.90 2.47
N MET A 326 -0.81 7.80 2.02
CA MET A 326 0.09 6.65 2.26
C MET A 326 1.32 7.03 3.09
N ARG A 327 1.28 8.19 3.78
CA ARG A 327 2.40 8.69 4.56
C ARG A 327 2.93 7.64 5.52
N GLY A 328 4.21 7.31 5.42
CA GLY A 328 4.88 6.41 6.36
C GLY A 328 4.32 4.99 6.45
N MET A 329 3.52 4.54 5.48
CA MET A 329 2.81 3.25 5.55
C MET A 329 3.74 2.09 5.92
N PHE A 330 4.97 2.07 5.39
CA PHE A 330 5.99 1.05 5.65
C PHE A 330 7.26 1.61 6.28
N GLU A 331 7.17 2.73 7.01
CA GLU A 331 8.34 3.32 7.67
C GLU A 331 8.97 2.33 8.68
N ASN A 332 10.30 2.29 8.78
CA ASN A 332 11.08 1.44 9.69
C ASN A 332 10.69 -0.05 9.62
N SER A 333 10.33 -0.55 8.43
CA SER A 333 9.86 -1.92 8.22
C SER A 333 10.86 -2.78 7.45
N ASN A 334 10.67 -4.10 7.47
CA ASN A 334 11.37 -5.03 6.56
C ASN A 334 10.59 -5.29 5.25
N PHE A 335 9.69 -4.37 4.87
CA PHE A 335 8.81 -4.55 3.73
C PHE A 335 9.57 -4.67 2.40
N ASN A 336 9.22 -5.69 1.61
CA ASN A 336 9.78 -5.93 0.27
C ASN A 336 8.84 -6.76 -0.63
N SER A 337 7.51 -6.62 -0.46
CA SER A 337 6.52 -7.38 -1.24
C SER A 337 6.10 -6.63 -2.52
N PRO A 338 5.78 -7.33 -3.62
CA PRO A 338 5.47 -6.69 -4.89
C PRO A 338 4.15 -5.90 -4.84
N ILE A 339 4.24 -4.59 -5.05
CA ILE A 339 3.11 -3.64 -5.03
C ILE A 339 2.99 -2.83 -6.33
N GLY A 340 3.71 -3.23 -7.39
CA GLY A 340 3.69 -2.54 -8.68
C GLY A 340 2.28 -2.43 -9.29
N GLN A 341 1.42 -3.43 -9.06
CA GLN A 341 0.04 -3.43 -9.56
C GLN A 341 -0.92 -2.47 -8.84
N TRP A 342 -0.52 -1.85 -7.72
CA TRP A 342 -1.39 -0.95 -6.98
C TRP A 342 -1.83 0.27 -7.82
N ASP A 343 -3.09 0.68 -7.66
CA ASP A 343 -3.59 1.92 -8.23
C ASP A 343 -3.42 3.07 -7.23
N VAL A 344 -2.34 3.84 -7.39
CA VAL A 344 -2.02 4.99 -6.53
C VAL A 344 -2.57 6.32 -7.09
N SER A 345 -3.48 6.28 -8.07
CA SER A 345 -3.97 7.45 -8.82
C SER A 345 -4.69 8.51 -7.97
N ASN A 346 -5.13 8.17 -6.77
CA ASN A 346 -5.76 9.09 -5.82
C ASN A 346 -4.83 9.55 -4.68
N VAL A 347 -3.63 8.99 -4.56
CA VAL A 347 -2.70 9.32 -3.48
C VAL A 347 -2.16 10.75 -3.64
N ARG A 348 -2.18 11.52 -2.55
CA ARG A 348 -1.71 12.91 -2.47
C ARG A 348 -0.44 13.07 -1.64
N ASP A 349 -0.23 12.20 -0.65
CA ASP A 349 0.93 12.19 0.24
C ASP A 349 1.56 10.79 0.31
N MET A 350 2.83 10.70 -0.11
CA MET A 350 3.68 9.50 -0.04
C MET A 350 4.91 9.73 0.85
N SER A 351 4.92 10.82 1.64
CA SER A 351 6.07 11.14 2.48
C SER A 351 6.37 10.01 3.47
N TYR A 352 7.64 9.75 3.73
CA TYR A 352 8.11 8.66 4.61
C TYR A 352 7.69 7.23 4.23
N MET A 353 6.98 6.99 3.12
CA MET A 353 6.32 5.69 2.85
C MET A 353 7.23 4.46 3.04
N PHE A 354 8.49 4.55 2.57
CA PHE A 354 9.53 3.52 2.72
C PHE A 354 10.75 4.03 3.50
N SER A 355 10.58 5.06 4.34
CA SER A 355 11.64 5.59 5.20
C SER A 355 12.21 4.48 6.08
N ASN A 356 13.52 4.26 6.03
CA ASN A 356 14.30 3.20 6.66
C ASN A 356 13.80 1.77 6.37
N ALA A 357 13.02 1.56 5.30
CA ALA A 357 12.67 0.22 4.83
C ALA A 357 13.87 -0.41 4.10
N ARG A 358 14.90 -0.78 4.86
CA ARG A 358 16.24 -1.12 4.33
C ARG A 358 16.23 -2.23 3.28
N ASN A 359 15.29 -3.17 3.39
CA ASN A 359 15.17 -4.32 2.48
C ASN A 359 14.32 -4.03 1.24
N PHE A 360 13.61 -2.89 1.19
CA PHE A 360 12.72 -2.57 0.07
C PHE A 360 13.53 -2.38 -1.22
N ASN A 361 13.25 -3.21 -2.22
CA ASN A 361 13.83 -3.09 -3.56
C ASN A 361 12.89 -3.62 -4.66
N GLN A 362 11.59 -3.36 -4.53
CA GLN A 362 10.60 -3.79 -5.53
C GLN A 362 10.51 -2.80 -6.68
N ASP A 363 10.28 -3.33 -7.89
CA ASP A 363 9.97 -2.50 -9.05
C ASP A 363 8.56 -1.91 -8.90
N ILE A 364 8.53 -0.58 -8.79
CA ILE A 364 7.32 0.24 -8.66
C ILE A 364 7.24 1.29 -9.77
N ASN A 365 8.00 1.12 -10.86
CA ASN A 365 7.95 2.03 -12.00
C ASN A 365 6.56 1.97 -12.70
N GLN A 366 5.82 0.87 -12.53
CA GLN A 366 4.43 0.70 -12.98
C GLN A 366 3.44 1.71 -12.36
N TRP A 367 3.81 2.39 -11.27
CA TRP A 367 3.01 3.48 -10.73
C TRP A 367 3.03 4.71 -11.64
N GLY A 368 4.00 4.83 -12.55
CA GLY A 368 4.21 5.90 -13.52
C GLY A 368 3.19 7.05 -13.54
N SER A 369 2.21 6.99 -14.45
CA SER A 369 1.18 8.02 -14.63
C SER A 369 0.19 8.14 -13.45
N LYS A 370 0.18 7.19 -12.53
CA LYS A 370 -0.68 7.17 -11.34
C LYS A 370 -0.13 8.04 -10.21
N THR A 371 1.11 8.52 -10.27
CA THR A 371 1.67 9.43 -9.23
C THR A 371 1.27 10.89 -9.43
N LYS A 372 0.54 11.23 -10.50
CA LYS A 372 0.21 12.61 -10.90
C LYS A 372 -0.44 13.46 -9.80
N LYS A 373 -1.21 12.88 -8.87
CA LYS A 373 -1.86 13.65 -7.79
C LYS A 373 -0.99 13.87 -6.55
N VAL A 374 0.19 13.25 -6.49
CA VAL A 374 1.08 13.33 -5.33
C VAL A 374 1.70 14.73 -5.28
N THR A 375 1.65 15.33 -4.08
CA THR A 375 2.22 16.67 -3.82
C THR A 375 3.41 16.63 -2.86
N ASN A 376 3.54 15.56 -2.08
CA ASN A 376 4.60 15.38 -1.09
C ASN A 376 5.22 13.98 -1.20
N MET A 377 6.52 13.92 -1.48
CA MET A 377 7.35 12.71 -1.50
C MET A 377 8.55 12.82 -0.55
N SER A 378 8.51 13.76 0.39
CA SER A 378 9.62 13.99 1.33
C SER A 378 9.91 12.71 2.12
N TYR A 379 11.18 12.38 2.33
CA TYR A 379 11.63 11.20 3.08
C TYR A 379 11.19 9.83 2.51
N MET A 380 10.55 9.76 1.34
CA MET A 380 9.89 8.54 0.86
C MET A 380 10.79 7.29 0.86
N PHE A 381 12.05 7.41 0.43
CA PHE A 381 13.05 6.33 0.41
C PHE A 381 14.25 6.62 1.31
N ARG A 382 14.13 7.54 2.28
CA ARG A 382 15.24 7.88 3.18
C ARG A 382 15.76 6.62 3.86
N GLY A 383 17.02 6.27 3.72
CA GLY A 383 17.61 5.10 4.37
C GLY A 383 17.12 3.75 3.85
N ALA A 384 16.39 3.70 2.72
CA ALA A 384 16.05 2.46 2.02
C ALA A 384 17.30 1.93 1.28
N THR A 385 18.25 1.40 2.03
CA THR A 385 19.62 1.15 1.56
C THR A 385 19.73 0.19 0.38
N ASN A 386 18.78 -0.72 0.19
CA ASN A 386 18.79 -1.66 -0.94
C ASN A 386 18.08 -1.15 -2.20
N PHE A 387 17.32 -0.05 -2.10
CA PHE A 387 16.50 0.43 -3.20
C PHE A 387 17.37 0.97 -4.35
N ASP A 388 17.24 0.38 -5.54
CA ASP A 388 18.01 0.75 -6.73
C ASP A 388 17.18 0.84 -8.03
N LYS A 389 15.85 0.76 -7.92
CA LYS A 389 14.96 0.69 -9.08
C LYS A 389 14.80 2.04 -9.77
N SER A 390 14.64 1.98 -11.09
CA SER A 390 14.24 3.15 -11.88
C SER A 390 12.84 3.60 -11.50
N LEU A 391 12.64 4.91 -11.55
CA LEU A 391 11.35 5.58 -11.32
C LEU A 391 11.02 6.52 -12.50
N ASN A 392 11.60 6.25 -13.66
CA ASN A 392 11.65 7.20 -14.78
C ASN A 392 10.26 7.53 -15.35
N ASP A 393 9.29 6.63 -15.18
CA ASP A 393 7.94 6.83 -15.72
C ASP A 393 7.00 7.54 -14.74
N TRP A 394 7.47 7.88 -13.53
CA TRP A 394 6.68 8.60 -12.53
C TRP A 394 6.33 10.02 -13.00
N ASP A 395 5.04 10.35 -12.94
CA ASP A 395 4.57 11.72 -13.09
C ASP A 395 4.73 12.45 -11.74
N VAL A 396 5.80 13.23 -11.62
CA VAL A 396 6.09 14.06 -10.46
C VAL A 396 5.75 15.54 -10.68
N SER A 397 5.01 15.87 -11.75
CA SER A 397 4.81 17.26 -12.18
C SER A 397 4.04 18.10 -11.15
N ASN A 398 3.31 17.49 -10.22
CA ASN A 398 2.57 18.19 -9.15
C ASN A 398 3.27 18.15 -7.78
N VAL A 399 4.43 17.49 -7.68
CA VAL A 399 5.16 17.38 -6.42
C VAL A 399 5.81 18.72 -6.06
N LYS A 400 5.62 19.14 -4.80
CA LYS A 400 6.21 20.37 -4.24
C LYS A 400 7.35 20.08 -3.28
N TYR A 401 7.28 18.97 -2.55
CA TYR A 401 8.20 18.63 -1.46
C TYR A 401 8.91 17.30 -1.75
N MET A 402 10.24 17.34 -1.94
CA MET A 402 11.12 16.17 -2.17
C MET A 402 12.28 16.11 -1.17
N SER A 403 12.22 16.89 -0.10
CA SER A 403 13.27 16.92 0.92
C SER A 403 13.54 15.51 1.47
N TYR A 404 14.81 15.11 1.56
CA TYR A 404 15.28 13.83 2.07
C TYR A 404 14.81 12.59 1.31
N MET A 405 14.23 12.72 0.11
CA MET A 405 13.57 11.61 -0.58
C MET A 405 14.46 10.35 -0.71
N PHE A 406 15.75 10.50 -1.03
CA PHE A 406 16.72 9.41 -1.15
C PHE A 406 17.89 9.51 -0.16
N ALA A 407 17.76 10.35 0.88
CA ALA A 407 18.83 10.56 1.85
C ALA A 407 19.25 9.24 2.50
N GLY A 408 20.52 8.84 2.37
CA GLY A 408 21.04 7.59 2.91
C GLY A 408 20.57 6.31 2.20
N ALA A 409 19.84 6.41 1.08
CA ALA A 409 19.54 5.27 0.21
C ALA A 409 20.80 4.88 -0.59
N SER A 410 21.79 4.30 0.10
CA SER A 410 23.18 4.21 -0.39
C SER A 410 23.33 3.52 -1.76
N ASN A 411 22.45 2.57 -2.11
CA ASN A 411 22.50 1.90 -3.42
C ASN A 411 21.71 2.59 -4.53
N PHE A 412 20.94 3.64 -4.25
CA PHE A 412 20.06 4.24 -5.24
C PHE A 412 20.86 4.88 -6.38
N ASN A 413 20.59 4.41 -7.60
CA ASN A 413 21.07 4.97 -8.86
C ASN A 413 20.05 4.74 -9.99
N GLY A 414 18.76 4.64 -9.62
CA GLY A 414 17.67 4.44 -10.57
C GLY A 414 17.51 5.65 -11.49
N ASP A 415 17.11 5.41 -12.74
CA ASP A 415 16.84 6.49 -13.69
C ASP A 415 15.61 7.31 -13.25
N ILE A 416 15.81 8.63 -13.20
CA ILE A 416 14.85 9.70 -12.86
C ILE A 416 14.99 10.90 -13.83
N SER A 417 15.60 10.67 -14.99
CA SER A 417 15.98 11.71 -15.94
C SER A 417 14.78 12.40 -16.61
N LYS A 418 13.62 11.72 -16.71
CA LYS A 418 12.39 12.27 -17.30
C LYS A 418 11.50 13.04 -16.31
N TRP A 419 11.86 13.11 -15.04
CA TRP A 419 11.05 13.80 -14.04
C TRP A 419 10.86 15.28 -14.36
N ASP A 420 9.60 15.72 -14.42
CA ASP A 420 9.25 17.13 -14.46
C ASP A 420 9.23 17.70 -13.02
N VAL A 421 10.36 18.25 -12.59
CA VAL A 421 10.50 18.88 -11.26
C VAL A 421 10.16 20.38 -11.26
N SER A 422 9.51 20.90 -12.31
CA SER A 422 9.26 22.35 -12.48
C SER A 422 8.35 22.98 -11.42
N ASN A 423 7.66 22.17 -10.61
CA ASN A 423 6.83 22.60 -9.48
C ASN A 423 7.45 22.33 -8.11
N VAL A 424 8.61 21.69 -8.04
CA VAL A 424 9.29 21.37 -6.79
C VAL A 424 9.85 22.65 -6.16
N GLN A 425 9.58 22.82 -4.85
CA GLN A 425 10.02 23.97 -4.05
C GLN A 425 11.19 23.61 -3.12
N TYR A 426 11.22 22.38 -2.60
CA TYR A 426 12.23 21.95 -1.61
C TYR A 426 12.86 20.61 -1.97
N THR A 427 14.19 20.61 -2.13
CA THR A 427 15.02 19.43 -2.41
C THR A 427 16.10 19.21 -1.34
N ASN A 428 15.86 19.71 -0.12
CA ASN A 428 16.82 19.63 0.98
C ASN A 428 17.26 18.19 1.22
N GLU A 429 18.56 17.93 1.19
CA GLU A 429 19.16 16.63 1.48
C GLU A 429 18.62 15.48 0.62
N MET A 430 18.02 15.77 -0.53
CA MET A 430 17.35 14.77 -1.36
C MET A 430 18.25 13.56 -1.70
N PHE A 431 19.54 13.78 -1.96
CA PHE A 431 20.55 12.75 -2.24
C PHE A 431 21.69 12.73 -1.21
N ALA A 432 21.45 13.25 0.00
CA ALA A 432 22.48 13.27 1.03
C ALA A 432 22.90 11.83 1.39
N SER A 433 24.19 11.52 1.38
CA SER A 433 24.76 10.18 1.63
C SER A 433 24.20 9.08 0.70
N THR A 434 23.76 9.43 -0.51
CA THR A 434 23.35 8.46 -1.54
C THR A 434 24.58 8.01 -2.33
N ASP A 435 25.34 7.09 -1.74
CA ASP A 435 26.69 6.71 -2.18
C ASP A 435 26.86 6.40 -3.66
N LYS A 436 25.91 5.70 -4.28
CA LYS A 436 25.98 5.26 -5.70
C LYS A 436 25.32 6.20 -6.69
N PHE A 437 24.65 7.27 -6.25
CA PHE A 437 23.87 8.10 -7.15
C PHE A 437 24.77 8.90 -8.11
N ASN A 438 24.59 8.66 -9.41
CA ASN A 438 25.21 9.42 -10.49
C ASN A 438 24.25 9.47 -11.71
N GLY A 439 22.94 9.55 -11.46
CA GLY A 439 21.90 9.63 -12.49
C GLY A 439 21.87 10.99 -13.18
N ASP A 440 21.52 11.02 -14.46
CA ASP A 440 21.42 12.26 -15.22
C ASP A 440 20.19 13.09 -14.79
N ILE A 441 20.47 14.28 -14.25
CA ILE A 441 19.48 15.28 -13.83
C ILE A 441 19.75 16.64 -14.50
N SER A 442 20.54 16.66 -15.57
CA SER A 442 20.95 17.88 -16.28
C SER A 442 19.74 18.65 -16.86
N LYS A 443 18.67 17.92 -17.23
CA LYS A 443 17.45 18.47 -17.84
C LYS A 443 16.39 18.93 -16.84
N TRP A 444 16.61 18.76 -15.54
CA TRP A 444 15.65 19.17 -14.52
C TRP A 444 15.43 20.69 -14.52
N ASN A 445 14.16 21.11 -14.57
CA ASN A 445 13.79 22.50 -14.39
C ASN A 445 13.68 22.84 -12.89
N VAL A 446 14.77 23.33 -12.30
CA VAL A 446 14.81 23.69 -10.87
C VAL A 446 14.46 25.16 -10.57
N SER A 447 13.90 25.90 -11.55
CA SER A 447 13.65 27.35 -11.44
C SER A 447 12.66 27.78 -10.36
N LYS A 448 11.92 26.84 -9.75
CA LYS A 448 11.03 27.08 -8.61
C LYS A 448 11.57 26.60 -7.27
N VAL A 449 12.73 25.94 -7.26
CA VAL A 449 13.35 25.46 -6.01
C VAL A 449 13.82 26.64 -5.18
N GLU A 450 13.41 26.68 -3.92
CA GLU A 450 13.74 27.71 -2.94
C GLU A 450 14.91 27.29 -2.05
N SER A 451 15.11 25.98 -1.84
CA SER A 451 16.17 25.47 -0.97
C SER A 451 16.73 24.14 -1.47
N MET A 452 18.07 24.10 -1.54
CA MET A 452 18.89 22.94 -1.95
C MET A 452 19.88 22.54 -0.84
N LYS A 453 19.58 22.88 0.42
CA LYS A 453 20.42 22.58 1.58
C LYS A 453 20.84 21.11 1.58
N GLY A 454 22.13 20.83 1.60
CA GLY A 454 22.67 19.48 1.69
C GLY A 454 22.29 18.52 0.57
N MET A 455 21.74 18.99 -0.57
CA MET A 455 21.13 18.12 -1.59
C MET A 455 22.03 16.96 -2.03
N PHE A 456 23.34 17.16 -2.13
CA PHE A 456 24.35 16.15 -2.52
C PHE A 456 25.40 15.91 -1.42
N ALA A 457 25.12 16.29 -0.18
CA ALA A 457 26.07 16.17 0.92
C ALA A 457 26.48 14.71 1.13
N GLY A 458 27.78 14.41 1.19
CA GLY A 458 28.31 13.06 1.41
C GLY A 458 28.17 12.10 0.23
N THR A 459 27.75 12.57 -0.95
CA THR A 459 27.74 11.72 -2.15
C THR A 459 29.15 11.30 -2.56
N LYS A 460 29.34 10.00 -2.86
CA LYS A 460 30.68 9.47 -3.16
C LYS A 460 31.05 9.55 -4.63
N VAL A 461 30.07 9.44 -5.54
CA VAL A 461 30.32 9.32 -6.98
C VAL A 461 29.60 10.36 -7.85
N PHE A 462 28.73 11.21 -7.27
CA PHE A 462 27.94 12.17 -8.04
C PHE A 462 28.84 13.22 -8.70
N ASN A 463 28.81 13.26 -10.05
CA ASN A 463 29.56 14.25 -10.83
C ASN A 463 28.86 14.56 -12.17
N ARG A 464 27.53 14.68 -12.17
CA ARG A 464 26.76 15.01 -13.38
C ARG A 464 26.63 16.50 -13.60
N ASP A 465 26.70 16.90 -14.86
CA ASP A 465 26.62 18.31 -15.26
C ASP A 465 25.25 18.92 -14.88
N ILE A 466 25.32 19.90 -14.00
CA ILE A 466 24.19 20.71 -13.51
C ILE A 466 24.45 22.21 -13.77
N SER A 467 25.43 22.54 -14.61
CA SER A 467 25.83 23.92 -14.91
C SER A 467 24.71 24.76 -15.53
N ASN A 468 23.76 24.12 -16.21
CA ASN A 468 22.61 24.76 -16.86
C ASN A 468 21.39 24.99 -15.95
N TRP A 469 21.45 24.58 -14.68
CA TRP A 469 20.35 24.81 -13.75
C TRP A 469 20.10 26.29 -13.47
N ASN A 470 18.84 26.71 -13.58
CA ASN A 470 18.41 28.03 -13.14
C ASN A 470 18.14 28.02 -11.63
N ILE A 471 19.12 28.47 -10.84
CA ILE A 471 19.03 28.55 -9.38
C ILE A 471 18.63 29.94 -8.85
N SER A 472 18.17 30.85 -9.72
CA SER A 472 17.92 32.26 -9.36
C SER A 472 16.86 32.46 -8.27
N LYS A 473 16.10 31.44 -7.88
CA LYS A 473 15.15 31.48 -6.73
C LYS A 473 15.68 30.84 -5.46
N VAL A 474 16.82 30.16 -5.49
CA VAL A 474 17.37 29.45 -4.35
C VAL A 474 17.86 30.44 -3.30
N VAL A 475 17.38 30.27 -2.07
CA VAL A 475 17.74 31.06 -0.89
C VAL A 475 18.77 30.33 -0.02
N SER A 476 18.79 28.99 -0.03
CA SER A 476 19.73 28.19 0.76
C SER A 476 20.41 27.09 -0.06
N MET A 477 21.74 27.07 0.02
CA MET A 477 22.64 26.03 -0.49
C MET A 477 23.62 25.55 0.60
N GLU A 478 23.25 25.72 1.87
CA GLU A 478 24.05 25.28 3.01
C GLU A 478 24.45 23.81 2.84
N SER A 479 25.74 23.51 2.96
CA SER A 479 26.30 22.16 2.88
C SER A 479 25.96 21.37 1.60
N MET A 480 25.49 22.00 0.52
CA MET A 480 24.95 21.30 -0.65
C MET A 480 25.88 20.21 -1.21
N PHE A 481 27.19 20.45 -1.25
CA PHE A 481 28.23 19.53 -1.69
C PHE A 481 29.22 19.17 -0.57
N SER A 482 28.87 19.40 0.70
CA SER A 482 29.73 19.04 1.82
C SER A 482 30.05 17.54 1.75
N TRP A 483 31.32 17.15 1.82
CA TRP A 483 31.80 15.77 1.66
C TRP A 483 31.51 15.11 0.30
N ALA A 484 31.07 15.86 -0.72
CA ALA A 484 30.90 15.34 -2.09
C ALA A 484 32.29 15.12 -2.72
N LYS A 485 32.78 13.87 -2.69
CA LYS A 485 34.22 13.60 -2.88
C LYS A 485 34.73 13.85 -4.30
N VAL A 486 33.89 13.69 -5.32
CA VAL A 486 34.28 13.71 -6.73
C VAL A 486 33.63 14.82 -7.56
N PHE A 487 32.72 15.59 -6.96
CA PHE A 487 31.96 16.61 -7.69
C PHE A 487 32.87 17.74 -8.16
N ASP A 488 32.87 18.03 -9.46
CA ASP A 488 33.75 19.02 -10.10
C ASP A 488 33.10 19.66 -11.35
N GLN A 489 31.81 20.01 -11.28
CA GLN A 489 31.06 20.53 -12.43
C GLN A 489 31.09 22.07 -12.51
N PRO A 490 31.12 22.67 -13.72
CA PRO A 490 31.38 24.10 -13.93
C PRO A 490 30.18 24.99 -13.60
N ILE A 491 29.87 25.12 -12.31
CA ILE A 491 28.73 25.87 -11.75
C ILE A 491 29.00 27.38 -11.56
N GLY A 492 30.14 27.89 -12.02
CA GLY A 492 30.49 29.31 -11.89
C GLY A 492 29.46 30.25 -12.53
N LYS A 493 28.70 29.77 -13.53
CA LYS A 493 27.67 30.58 -14.24
C LYS A 493 26.34 30.72 -13.47
N TRP A 494 26.17 30.05 -12.34
CA TRP A 494 24.96 30.16 -11.55
C TRP A 494 24.73 31.57 -11.00
N ASP A 495 23.48 32.05 -11.08
CA ASP A 495 23.04 33.28 -10.43
C ASP A 495 22.75 33.02 -8.95
N VAL A 496 23.71 33.37 -8.09
CA VAL A 496 23.63 33.22 -6.64
C VAL A 496 23.14 34.47 -5.92
N SER A 497 22.61 35.47 -6.63
CA SER A 497 22.28 36.78 -6.06
C SER A 497 21.20 36.74 -4.96
N ARG A 498 20.34 35.70 -4.95
CA ARG A 498 19.32 35.46 -3.92
C ARG A 498 19.74 34.49 -2.81
N VAL A 499 20.93 33.87 -2.92
CA VAL A 499 21.40 32.89 -1.92
C VAL A 499 21.74 33.64 -0.62
N ALA A 500 20.95 33.38 0.42
CA ALA A 500 21.15 33.93 1.75
C ALA A 500 22.05 33.05 2.62
N THR A 501 22.05 31.72 2.43
CA THR A 501 22.88 30.79 3.22
C THR A 501 23.65 29.80 2.35
N ILE A 502 24.99 29.79 2.48
CA ILE A 502 25.92 28.96 1.70
C ILE A 502 27.02 28.31 2.55
N ASN A 503 26.85 28.33 3.88
CA ASN A 503 27.84 27.81 4.83
C ASN A 503 28.15 26.34 4.52
N HIS A 504 29.43 25.96 4.65
CA HIS A 504 29.91 24.58 4.44
C HIS A 504 29.60 23.98 3.06
N MET A 505 29.22 24.77 2.03
CA MET A 505 28.80 24.26 0.72
C MET A 505 29.76 23.23 0.12
N PHE A 506 31.07 23.46 0.26
CA PHE A 506 32.13 22.56 -0.23
C PHE A 506 32.99 21.96 0.89
N ASP A 507 32.57 22.01 2.15
CA ASP A 507 33.41 21.48 3.23
C ASP A 507 33.78 20.02 2.95
N SER A 508 35.08 19.71 2.95
CA SER A 508 35.62 18.39 2.60
C SER A 508 35.21 17.82 1.22
N ALA A 509 34.75 18.66 0.28
CA ALA A 509 34.49 18.30 -1.12
C ALA A 509 35.82 18.22 -1.90
N ASN A 510 36.45 17.05 -1.91
CA ASN A 510 37.84 16.97 -2.34
C ASN A 510 38.09 17.09 -3.85
N GLY A 511 37.11 16.76 -4.68
CA GLY A 511 37.21 16.82 -6.13
C GLY A 511 36.97 18.21 -6.72
N PHE A 512 36.37 19.13 -5.96
CA PHE A 512 35.89 20.39 -6.51
C PHE A 512 37.03 21.39 -6.77
N ASN A 513 37.16 21.83 -8.03
CA ASN A 513 38.22 22.74 -8.48
C ASN A 513 37.74 23.69 -9.61
N GLN A 514 36.50 24.19 -9.52
CA GLN A 514 35.91 25.06 -10.54
C GLN A 514 36.02 26.55 -10.20
N ASP A 515 36.07 27.40 -11.23
CA ASP A 515 36.11 28.85 -11.08
C ASP A 515 34.74 29.40 -10.64
N LEU A 516 34.73 30.14 -9.51
CA LEU A 516 33.54 30.76 -8.92
C LEU A 516 33.65 32.29 -8.85
N SER A 517 34.61 32.89 -9.56
CA SER A 517 34.88 34.35 -9.50
C SER A 517 33.69 35.24 -9.89
N SER A 518 32.75 34.72 -10.68
CA SER A 518 31.50 35.38 -11.09
C SER A 518 30.43 35.44 -10.01
N TRP A 519 30.54 34.63 -8.94
CA TRP A 519 29.53 34.61 -7.89
C TRP A 519 29.55 35.91 -7.07
N LYS A 520 28.36 36.47 -6.86
CA LYS A 520 28.15 37.67 -6.02
C LYS A 520 27.36 37.28 -4.79
N VAL A 521 28.05 36.88 -3.73
CA VAL A 521 27.45 36.44 -2.46
C VAL A 521 27.36 37.60 -1.46
N ASN A 522 26.26 37.68 -0.73
CA ASN A 522 26.01 38.75 0.24
C ASN A 522 26.90 38.57 1.50
N GLY A 523 27.41 39.68 2.05
CA GLY A 523 28.67 39.75 2.81
C GLY A 523 28.74 39.07 4.19
N SER A 524 27.63 38.62 4.78
CA SER A 524 27.63 38.00 6.12
C SER A 524 28.05 36.52 6.15
N CYS A 525 28.05 35.83 5.01
CA CYS A 525 28.19 34.35 4.96
C CYS A 525 29.51 33.82 4.38
N PHE A 526 30.47 34.69 4.05
CA PHE A 526 31.70 34.28 3.36
C PHE A 526 32.72 33.56 4.27
N LYS A 527 32.66 33.76 5.60
CA LYS A 527 33.70 33.29 6.54
C LYS A 527 33.84 31.76 6.61
N SER A 528 32.75 31.00 6.42
CA SER A 528 32.78 29.52 6.39
C SER A 528 33.10 28.97 4.99
N PHE A 529 32.70 29.67 3.92
CA PHE A 529 33.00 29.31 2.53
C PHE A 529 34.51 29.29 2.25
N VAL A 530 35.26 30.22 2.85
CA VAL A 530 36.71 30.36 2.69
C VAL A 530 37.51 29.23 3.36
N ASN A 531 37.06 28.71 4.50
CA ASN A 531 37.80 27.69 5.28
C ASN A 531 38.12 26.40 4.52
N HIS A 532 37.35 26.05 3.46
CA HIS A 532 37.70 24.92 2.59
C HIS A 532 38.93 25.23 1.72
N PHE A 533 39.04 26.45 1.22
CA PHE A 533 40.06 26.90 0.27
C PHE A 533 41.37 27.36 0.92
N GLU A 534 41.47 27.26 2.25
CA GLU A 534 42.66 27.62 3.04
C GLU A 534 43.41 26.39 3.62
N LYS A 535 43.01 25.16 3.28
CA LYS A 535 43.72 23.95 3.73
C LYS A 535 45.09 23.78 3.02
N PRO A 536 46.15 23.33 3.72
CA PRO A 536 47.49 23.17 3.12
C PRO A 536 47.45 22.18 1.94
N GLY A 537 47.97 22.61 0.78
CA GLY A 537 48.00 21.82 -0.46
C GLY A 537 46.98 22.22 -1.53
N ARG A 538 46.05 23.14 -1.25
CA ARG A 538 45.15 23.74 -2.25
C ARG A 538 45.28 25.25 -2.24
N ILE A 539 46.14 25.79 -3.09
CA ILE A 539 46.25 27.24 -3.30
C ILE A 539 45.20 27.61 -4.36
N PHE A 540 44.04 28.09 -3.91
CA PHE A 540 43.12 28.77 -4.82
C PHE A 540 43.72 30.15 -5.16
N PRO A 541 44.05 30.44 -6.43
CA PRO A 541 44.66 31.71 -6.76
C PRO A 541 43.66 32.84 -6.44
N LEU A 542 44.12 33.87 -5.73
CA LEU A 542 43.29 34.96 -5.18
C LEU A 542 42.39 35.63 -6.23
N ASN A 543 42.79 35.58 -7.49
CA ASN A 543 42.07 36.13 -8.63
C ASN A 543 40.82 35.33 -9.05
N LYS A 544 40.63 34.09 -8.55
CA LYS A 544 39.50 33.19 -8.85
C LYS A 544 38.47 33.09 -7.71
N ARG A 545 38.65 33.84 -6.62
CA ARG A 545 37.67 33.93 -5.52
C ARG A 545 36.50 34.88 -5.90
N PRO A 546 35.26 34.62 -5.44
CA PRO A 546 34.18 35.59 -5.54
C PRO A 546 34.62 36.96 -4.99
N ARG A 547 34.54 38.03 -5.80
CA ARG A 547 35.00 39.37 -5.40
C ARG A 547 33.88 40.12 -4.68
N ASN A 548 33.87 40.07 -3.34
CA ASN A 548 33.12 41.03 -2.53
C ASN A 548 34.09 42.06 -1.90
N PRO A 549 34.02 43.35 -2.29
CA PRO A 549 34.87 44.42 -1.74
C PRO A 549 34.74 44.61 -0.22
N GLU A 550 33.57 44.38 0.37
CA GLU A 550 33.36 44.52 1.82
C GLU A 550 34.03 43.39 2.64
N CYS A 551 34.27 42.22 2.01
CA CYS A 551 34.98 41.10 2.66
C CYS A 551 36.51 41.18 2.49
N GLN A 552 37.01 41.83 1.44
CA GLN A 552 38.46 42.01 1.23
C GLN A 552 39.10 42.90 2.31
N GLN A 553 38.31 43.79 2.94
CA GLN A 553 38.80 44.72 3.94
C GLN A 553 39.08 44.09 5.32
N ARG A 554 38.65 42.83 5.54
CA ARG A 554 38.89 42.09 6.81
C ARG A 554 39.88 40.94 6.70
N CYS A 555 40.42 40.65 5.51
CA CYS A 555 41.49 39.66 5.32
C CYS A 555 42.90 40.24 5.45
N PHE A 556 43.04 41.56 5.65
CA PHE A 556 44.35 42.23 5.75
C PHE A 556 44.85 42.44 7.19
N ASP A 557 44.08 42.08 8.22
CA ASP A 557 44.48 42.27 9.64
C ASP A 557 45.20 41.06 10.26
N GLY A 558 45.92 40.30 9.43
CA GLY A 558 47.20 39.72 9.83
C GLY A 558 47.22 38.66 10.93
N GLN A 559 46.47 37.56 10.79
CA GLN A 559 46.82 36.29 11.47
C GLN A 559 46.56 35.10 10.52
N CYS A 560 47.64 34.60 9.93
CA CYS A 560 47.76 33.27 9.34
C CYS A 560 48.90 32.55 10.06
#